data_AF-A0A7J8LC01-F1
#
_entry.id   AF-A0A7J8LC01-F1
#
_cell.length_a   1.000
_cell.length_b   1.000
_cell.length_c   1.000
_cell.angle_alpha   90.00
_cell.angle_beta   90.00
_cell.angle_gamma   90.00
#
_symmetry.space_group_name_H-M   'P 1'
#
loop_
_entity.id
_entity.type
_entity.pdbx_description
1 polymer ?
#
loop_
_entity_poly.entity_id
_entity_poly.type
_entity_poly.pdbx_seq_one_letter_code
_entity_poly.pdbx_strand_id
1 'polypeptide(L)'
;MQILWPDGIFITKHPRQQRPPSSSSPSKASPCSLLPPETCSPRLSDEQQQLEAERRAKFVYELMIDNAPAAIVGLVGRKEYEQSAKDLYFFIQSSVCLKLLAYDLLELLLLSAFPEMEYVFKQFHVEKHKF
;
A
#
# COMPACT_ATOMS: atom_id res chain seq x y z
N MET A 1 8.23 13.63 22.73
CA MET A 1 7.96 12.39 21.98
C MET A 1 8.03 12.72 20.50
N GLN A 2 9.20 12.56 19.90
CA GLN A 2 9.51 12.99 18.53
C GLN A 2 9.64 11.72 17.68
N ILE A 3 8.64 11.47 16.84
CA ILE A 3 8.62 10.32 15.92
C ILE A 3 9.62 10.64 14.81
N LEU A 4 10.79 10.00 14.88
CA LEU A 4 11.84 10.07 13.87
C LEU A 4 11.54 8.99 12.81
N TRP A 5 11.32 9.38 11.56
CA TRP A 5 11.38 8.43 10.44
C TRP A 5 12.85 8.05 10.16
N PRO A 6 13.13 6.89 9.54
CA PRO A 6 14.47 6.30 9.45
C PRO A 6 15.51 7.18 8.74
N ASP A 7 15.06 8.14 7.91
CA ASP A 7 15.95 9.00 7.12
C ASP A 7 16.20 10.39 7.73
N GLY A 8 15.74 10.67 8.96
CA GLY A 8 16.10 11.91 9.66
C GLY A 8 15.61 13.23 9.03
N ILE A 9 14.70 13.17 8.06
CA ILE A 9 14.10 14.36 7.42
C ILE A 9 12.77 14.67 8.11
N PHE A 10 12.77 15.75 8.91
CA PHE A 10 11.54 16.31 9.44
C PHE A 10 10.81 17.10 8.35
N ILE A 11 9.49 16.90 8.21
CA ILE A 11 8.59 17.71 7.35
C ILE A 11 8.38 19.13 7.95
N THR A 12 9.39 19.69 8.63
CA THR A 12 9.33 21.02 9.23
C THR A 12 10.62 21.79 9.04
N LYS A 13 11.18 21.80 7.83
CA LYS A 13 12.01 22.92 7.40
C LYS A 13 12.17 22.95 5.89
N HIS A 14 11.28 23.67 5.20
CA HIS A 14 11.70 24.40 4.01
C HIS A 14 12.56 25.57 4.49
N PRO A 15 13.87 25.64 4.18
CA PRO A 15 14.58 26.90 4.29
C PRO A 15 13.94 27.82 3.26
N ARG A 16 13.21 28.84 3.72
CA ARG A 16 12.85 29.99 2.88
C ARG A 16 14.13 30.43 2.19
N GLN A 17 14.08 30.44 0.87
CA GLN A 17 15.14 30.91 -0.02
C GLN A 17 15.51 32.34 0.38
N GLN A 18 16.52 32.48 1.24
CA GLN A 18 17.12 33.76 1.57
C GLN A 18 17.90 34.21 0.33
N ARG A 19 17.48 35.35 -0.22
CA ARG A 19 18.22 36.15 -1.20
C ARG A 19 19.65 36.37 -0.68
N PRO A 20 20.70 36.10 -1.47
CA PRO A 20 22.07 36.30 -1.00
C PRO A 20 22.47 37.79 -1.09
N PRO A 21 23.22 38.33 -0.11
CA PRO A 21 24.23 39.33 -0.41
C PRO A 21 25.57 38.64 -0.70
N SER A 22 26.25 39.16 -1.70
CA SER A 22 27.60 38.82 -2.14
C SER A 22 28.65 38.89 -1.02
N SER A 23 29.53 37.89 -0.95
CA SER A 23 31.00 38.03 -1.14
C SER A 23 31.83 37.00 -0.34
N SER A 24 32.98 36.65 -0.94
CA SER A 24 34.18 35.96 -0.39
C SER A 24 34.11 34.46 0.00
N SER A 25 34.44 33.59 -0.99
CA SER A 25 35.42 32.48 -1.03
C SER A 25 36.04 31.86 0.26
N PRO A 26 36.71 30.69 0.19
CA PRO A 26 36.56 29.49 -0.68
C PRO A 26 36.49 28.18 0.17
N SER A 27 36.07 27.04 -0.38
CA SER A 27 36.67 25.70 -0.12
C SER A 27 35.82 24.53 -0.61
N LYS A 28 36.48 23.68 -1.42
CA LYS A 28 36.23 22.25 -1.68
C LYS A 28 34.95 21.88 -2.45
N ALA A 29 35.09 21.88 -3.77
CA ALA A 29 34.22 21.15 -4.68
C ALA A 29 34.37 19.63 -4.45
N SER A 30 33.28 18.97 -4.08
CA SER A 30 33.09 17.52 -4.28
C SER A 30 32.33 17.32 -5.59
N PRO A 31 32.77 16.45 -6.52
CA PRO A 31 32.10 16.27 -7.79
C PRO A 31 30.94 15.27 -7.61
N CYS A 32 29.74 15.78 -7.34
CA CYS A 32 28.52 14.98 -7.47
C CYS A 32 27.49 15.76 -8.30
N SER A 33 27.95 16.25 -9.45
CA SER A 33 27.10 16.83 -10.47
C SER A 33 27.48 16.12 -11.76
N LEU A 34 26.84 14.97 -12.02
CA LEU A 34 26.70 14.30 -13.32
C LEU A 34 26.19 12.88 -13.04
N LEU A 35 24.88 12.69 -12.84
CA LEU A 35 24.14 11.45 -13.12
C LEU A 35 22.61 11.75 -13.04
N PRO A 36 21.78 11.21 -13.96
CA PRO A 36 20.34 11.53 -14.10
C PRO A 36 19.47 11.01 -12.93
N PRO A 37 18.25 11.55 -12.74
CA PRO A 37 17.39 11.34 -11.56
C PRO A 37 16.59 10.03 -11.65
N GLU A 38 17.20 8.95 -12.13
CA GLU A 38 16.56 7.65 -12.22
C GLU A 38 17.39 6.68 -11.39
N THR A 39 16.77 6.02 -10.41
CA THR A 39 17.35 4.99 -9.53
C THR A 39 18.18 5.47 -8.33
N CYS A 40 17.57 6.24 -7.43
CA CYS A 40 17.92 6.15 -6.00
C CYS A 40 16.72 5.58 -5.22
N SER A 41 16.25 4.40 -5.63
CA SER A 41 15.48 3.55 -4.73
C SER A 41 16.52 2.66 -4.03
N PRO A 42 16.63 2.71 -2.69
CA PRO A 42 17.56 1.83 -1.99
C PRO A 42 17.11 0.40 -2.31
N ARG A 43 17.95 -0.35 -3.05
CA ARG A 43 17.75 -1.78 -3.24
C ARG A 43 17.94 -2.41 -1.86
N LEU A 44 16.87 -2.45 -1.06
CA LEU A 44 16.83 -3.21 0.18
C LEU A 44 17.21 -4.65 -0.20
N SER A 45 18.10 -5.24 0.59
CA SER A 45 18.49 -6.63 0.37
C SER A 45 17.25 -7.51 0.42
N ASP A 46 17.17 -8.57 -0.39
CA ASP A 46 15.99 -9.45 -0.44
C ASP A 46 15.56 -9.94 0.96
N GLU A 47 16.52 -10.14 1.87
CA GLU A 47 16.28 -10.47 3.29
C GLU A 47 15.54 -9.36 4.05
N GLN A 48 15.91 -8.10 3.86
CA GLN A 48 15.23 -6.96 4.50
C GLN A 48 13.78 -6.83 4.00
N GLN A 49 13.57 -7.03 2.70
CA GLN A 49 12.24 -6.99 2.10
C GLN A 49 11.37 -8.14 2.61
N GLN A 50 11.93 -9.35 2.76
CA GLN A 50 11.23 -10.49 3.32
C GLN A 50 10.82 -10.24 4.79
N LEU A 51 11.71 -9.66 5.59
CA LEU A 51 11.46 -9.36 7.01
C LEU A 51 10.42 -8.24 7.18
N GLU A 52 10.38 -7.28 6.26
CA GLU A 52 9.29 -6.30 6.20
C GLU A 52 7.96 -6.94 5.79
N ALA A 53 7.96 -7.83 4.80
CA ALA A 53 6.75 -8.52 4.37
C ALA A 53 6.17 -9.39 5.49
N GLU A 54 7.03 -10.09 6.23
CA GLU A 54 6.62 -10.87 7.40
C GLU A 54 6.04 -10.00 8.52
N ARG A 55 6.68 -8.85 8.81
CA ARG A 55 6.13 -7.87 9.77
C ARG A 55 4.77 -7.35 9.35
N ARG A 56 4.58 -7.05 8.06
CA ARG A 56 3.30 -6.57 7.52
C ARG A 56 2.22 -7.65 7.60
N ALA A 57 2.55 -8.90 7.25
CA ALA A 57 1.62 -10.02 7.34
C ALA A 57 1.19 -10.27 8.79
N LYS A 58 2.13 -10.22 9.75
CA LYS A 58 1.84 -10.34 11.17
C LYS A 58 0.90 -9.25 11.67
N PHE A 59 1.13 -8.00 11.27
CA PHE A 59 0.24 -6.90 11.63
C PHE A 59 -1.18 -7.07 11.08
N VAL A 60 -1.31 -7.53 9.83
CA VAL A 60 -2.62 -7.83 9.22
C VAL A 60 -3.35 -8.93 9.99
N TYR A 61 -2.63 -9.99 10.40
CA TYR A 61 -3.20 -11.06 11.21
C TYR A 61 -3.70 -10.54 12.56
N GLU A 62 -2.88 -9.78 13.29
CA GLU A 62 -3.28 -9.19 14.58
C GLU A 62 -4.48 -8.24 14.43
N LEU A 63 -4.57 -7.51 13.32
CA LEU A 63 -5.70 -6.61 13.06
C LEU A 63 -6.99 -7.38 12.75
N MET A 64 -6.92 -8.42 11.92
CA MET A 64 -8.08 -9.19 11.47
C MET A 64 -8.60 -10.17 12.52
N ILE A 65 -7.70 -10.78 13.30
CA ILE A 65 -8.06 -11.86 14.23
C ILE A 65 -8.11 -11.34 15.66
N ASP A 66 -7.03 -10.73 16.15
CA ASP A 66 -6.90 -10.37 17.55
C ASP A 66 -7.67 -9.07 17.89
N ASN A 67 -7.70 -8.11 16.96
CA ASN A 67 -8.39 -6.82 17.10
C ASN A 67 -9.70 -6.76 16.31
N ALA A 68 -10.39 -7.90 16.23
CA ALA A 68 -11.67 -8.03 15.55
C ALA A 68 -12.70 -6.98 16.04
N PRO A 69 -13.40 -6.26 15.14
CA PRO A 69 -14.38 -5.27 15.54
C PRO A 69 -15.51 -5.89 16.38
N ALA A 70 -15.66 -5.43 17.63
CA ALA A 70 -16.63 -5.98 18.58
C ALA A 70 -18.07 -5.94 18.06
N ALA A 71 -18.41 -4.95 17.22
CA ALA A 71 -19.72 -4.85 16.57
C ALA A 71 -20.01 -6.05 15.64
N ILE A 72 -19.02 -6.49 14.86
CA ILE A 72 -19.17 -7.61 13.92
C ILE A 72 -19.11 -8.94 14.68
N VAL A 73 -18.17 -9.06 15.62
CA VAL A 73 -18.02 -10.25 16.48
C VAL A 73 -19.27 -10.49 17.33
N GLY A 74 -19.91 -9.42 17.82
CA GLY A 74 -21.16 -9.51 18.58
C GLY A 74 -22.37 -9.88 17.74
N LEU A 75 -22.37 -9.53 16.44
CA LEU A 75 -23.46 -9.85 15.52
C LEU A 75 -23.35 -11.28 14.96
N VAL A 76 -22.15 -11.69 14.56
CA VAL A 76 -21.90 -12.98 13.87
C VAL A 76 -21.53 -14.10 14.84
N GLY A 77 -20.96 -13.75 16.00
CA GLY A 77 -20.42 -14.69 16.97
C GLY A 77 -18.91 -14.88 16.80
N ARG A 78 -18.21 -14.98 17.94
CA ARG A 78 -16.74 -15.01 17.98
C ARG A 78 -16.12 -16.17 17.22
N LYS A 79 -16.70 -17.37 17.34
CA LYS A 79 -16.18 -18.58 16.68
C LYS A 79 -16.29 -18.50 15.16
N GLU A 80 -17.46 -18.10 14.66
CA GLU A 80 -17.72 -17.98 13.23
C GLU A 80 -16.90 -16.85 12.60
N TYR A 81 -16.78 -15.72 13.29
CA TYR A 81 -15.91 -14.63 12.85
C TYR A 81 -14.45 -15.07 12.75
N GLU A 82 -13.92 -15.70 13.80
CA GLU A 82 -12.51 -16.08 13.85
C GLU A 82 -12.15 -17.09 12.75
N GLN A 83 -13.06 -18.06 12.51
CA GLN A 83 -12.89 -19.03 11.43
C GLN A 83 -12.93 -18.35 10.06
N SER A 84 -13.94 -17.51 9.81
CA SER A 84 -14.07 -16.77 8.53
C SER A 84 -12.90 -15.81 8.28
N ALA A 85 -12.43 -15.11 9.31
CA ALA A 85 -11.31 -14.18 9.20
C ALA A 85 -9.99 -14.90 8.92
N LYS A 86 -9.78 -16.11 9.46
CA LYS A 86 -8.62 -16.96 9.11
C LYS A 86 -8.67 -17.38 7.65
N ASP A 87 -9.83 -17.82 7.17
CA ASP A 87 -10.01 -18.20 5.76
C ASP A 87 -9.74 -17.00 4.84
N LEU A 88 -10.21 -15.81 5.22
CA LEU A 88 -9.94 -14.57 4.49
C LEU A 88 -8.45 -14.20 4.51
N TYR A 89 -7.76 -14.40 5.63
CA TYR A 89 -6.32 -14.16 5.74
C TYR A 89 -5.53 -15.04 4.76
N PHE A 90 -5.83 -16.34 4.73
CA PHE A 90 -5.20 -17.25 3.76
C PHE A 90 -5.58 -16.93 2.31
N PHE A 91 -6.83 -16.51 2.08
CA PHE A 91 -7.30 -16.10 0.76
C PHE A 91 -6.55 -14.86 0.24
N ILE A 92 -6.40 -13.83 1.08
CA ILE A 92 -5.69 -12.58 0.74
C ILE A 92 -4.18 -12.83 0.54
N GLN A 93 -3.61 -13.81 1.24
CA GLN A 93 -2.21 -14.22 1.03
C GLN A 93 -1.97 -14.77 -0.38
N SER A 94 -3.00 -15.34 -1.04
CA SER A 94 -2.93 -15.75 -2.43
C SER A 94 -3.08 -14.55 -3.37
N SER A 95 -2.01 -14.23 -4.11
CA SER A 95 -2.00 -13.10 -5.05
C SER A 95 -3.00 -13.25 -6.21
N VAL A 96 -3.37 -14.48 -6.58
CA VAL A 96 -4.35 -14.75 -7.65
C VAL A 96 -5.76 -14.47 -7.13
N CYS A 97 -6.08 -14.98 -5.94
CA CYS A 97 -7.36 -14.79 -5.27
C CYS A 97 -7.62 -13.31 -4.98
N LEU A 98 -6.61 -12.60 -4.46
CA LEU A 98 -6.72 -11.18 -4.18
C LEU A 98 -6.99 -10.35 -5.44
N LYS A 99 -6.37 -10.70 -6.57
CA LYS A 99 -6.62 -10.03 -7.85
C LYS A 99 -8.04 -10.23 -8.33
N LEU A 100 -8.55 -11.47 -8.29
CA LEU A 100 -9.93 -11.77 -8.68
C LEU A 100 -10.91 -11.00 -7.80
N LEU A 101 -10.72 -11.05 -6.47
CA LEU A 101 -11.54 -10.27 -5.53
C LEU A 101 -11.46 -8.76 -5.82
N ALA A 102 -10.30 -8.22 -6.16
CA ALA A 102 -10.15 -6.82 -6.50
C ALA A 102 -10.87 -6.46 -7.81
N TYR A 103 -10.83 -7.32 -8.82
CA TYR A 103 -11.60 -7.13 -10.05
C TYR A 103 -13.09 -7.20 -9.78
N ASP A 104 -13.55 -8.16 -9.00
CA ASP A 104 -14.97 -8.30 -8.63
C ASP A 104 -15.44 -7.08 -7.82
N LEU A 105 -14.64 -6.60 -6.86
CA LEU A 105 -14.92 -5.38 -6.10
C LEU A 105 -14.94 -4.14 -6.99
N LEU A 106 -14.00 -4.04 -7.93
CA LEU A 106 -13.93 -2.92 -8.87
C LEU A 106 -15.15 -2.93 -9.79
N GLU A 107 -15.52 -4.08 -10.33
CA GLU A 107 -16.74 -4.26 -11.12
C GLU A 107 -17.98 -3.87 -10.30
N LEU A 108 -18.10 -4.38 -9.08
CA LEU A 108 -19.21 -4.04 -8.19
C LEU A 108 -19.26 -2.54 -7.89
N LEU A 109 -18.11 -1.91 -7.64
CA LEU A 109 -18.02 -0.47 -7.38
C LEU A 109 -18.45 0.33 -8.62
N LEU A 110 -17.97 -0.04 -9.80
CA LEU A 110 -18.34 0.59 -11.07
C LEU A 110 -19.83 0.46 -11.37
N LEU A 111 -20.41 -0.73 -11.16
CA LEU A 111 -21.86 -0.93 -11.28
C LEU A 111 -22.65 -0.11 -10.25
N SER A 112 -22.14 0.00 -9.02
CA SER A 112 -22.79 0.79 -7.97
C SER A 112 -22.72 2.31 -8.22
N ALA A 113 -21.62 2.80 -8.78
CA ALA A 113 -21.39 4.21 -9.05
C ALA A 113 -22.00 4.66 -10.39
N PHE A 114 -22.01 3.77 -11.38
CA PHE A 114 -22.48 4.02 -12.74
C PHE A 114 -23.33 2.84 -13.22
N PRO A 115 -24.59 2.74 -12.75
CA PRO A 115 -25.51 1.67 -13.18
C PRO A 115 -25.76 1.69 -14.70
N GLU A 116 -25.56 2.83 -15.37
CA GLU A 116 -25.65 2.95 -16.84
C GLU A 116 -24.57 2.15 -17.59
N MET A 117 -23.45 1.80 -16.93
CA MET A 117 -22.36 1.02 -17.52
C MET A 117 -22.59 -0.50 -17.45
N GLU A 118 -23.69 -0.95 -16.84
CA GLU A 118 -24.05 -2.38 -16.70
C GLU A 118 -24.08 -3.11 -18.06
N TYR A 119 -24.47 -2.43 -19.14
CA TYR A 119 -24.45 -3.00 -20.48
C TYR A 119 -23.04 -3.35 -20.98
N VAL A 120 -22.04 -2.51 -20.65
CA VAL A 120 -20.64 -2.73 -21.06
C VAL A 120 -20.05 -3.92 -20.32
N PHE A 121 -20.33 -4.06 -19.02
CA PHE A 121 -19.92 -5.23 -18.24
C PHE A 121 -20.61 -6.52 -18.71
N LYS A 122 -21.90 -6.46 -19.08
CA LYS A 122 -22.59 -7.59 -19.71
C LYS A 122 -21.95 -7.99 -21.03
N GLN A 123 -21.60 -7.02 -21.87
CA GLN A 123 -20.91 -7.30 -23.14
C GLN A 123 -19.53 -7.90 -22.91
N PHE A 124 -18.78 -7.40 -21.92
CA PHE A 124 -17.48 -7.94 -21.54
C PHE A 124 -17.58 -9.38 -21.00
N HIS A 125 -18.58 -9.68 -20.15
CA HIS A 125 -18.85 -11.03 -19.65
C HIS A 125 -19.22 -12.02 -20.75
N VAL A 126 -20.01 -11.59 -21.73
CA VAL A 126 -20.39 -12.40 -22.91
C VAL A 126 -19.17 -12.68 -23.80
N GLU A 127 -18.32 -11.67 -24.04
CA GLU A 127 -17.09 -11.83 -24.80
C GLU A 127 -16.10 -12.75 -24.08
N LYS A 128 -16.01 -12.65 -22.73
CA LYS A 128 -15.16 -13.52 -21.90
C LYS A 128 -15.58 -14.99 -21.92
N HIS A 129 -16.84 -15.28 -22.22
CA HIS A 129 -17.36 -16.66 -22.37
C HIS A 129 -17.10 -17.26 -23.75
N LYS A 130 -16.63 -16.45 -24.71
CA LYS A 130 -16.41 -16.84 -26.10
C LYS A 130 -14.98 -17.32 -26.38
N PHE A 131 -14.08 -17.20 -25.40
CA PHE A 131 -12.69 -17.65 -25.40
C PHE A 131 -12.43 -18.58 -24.20
#